data_AF-A0A4Y9ZSN8-F1
#
_entry.id   AF-A0A4Y9ZSN8-F1
#
_cell.length_a   1.000
_cell.length_b   1.000
_cell.length_c   1.000
_cell.angle_alpha   90.00
_cell.angle_beta   90.00
_cell.angle_gamma   90.00
#
_symmetry.space_group_name_H-M   'P 1'
#
loop_
_entity.id
_entity.type
_entity.pdbx_description
1 polymer ?
#
loop_
_entity_poly.entity_id
_entity_poly.type
_entity_poly.pdbx_seq_one_letter_code
_entity_poly.pdbx_strand_id
1 'polypeptide(L)'
;MELFSTPFAPQTWHNFAVIVDWTDRTLAVLYSQNGSHLTKVTGVVANTGAAEGAAGRGDFHFGVLKLPLVDLTDTPAEQADVVHFGIQEGDKEGLIYSGVFVEDSRDGISLGHGEVVAPRDVL
;
A
#
# COMPACT_ATOMS: atom_id res chain seq x y z
N MET A 1 1.16 11.91 -5.15
CA MET A 1 2.16 12.06 -4.07
C MET A 1 2.45 10.67 -3.54
N GLU A 2 3.71 10.31 -3.41
CA GLU A 2 4.14 9.06 -2.78
C GLU A 2 4.16 9.24 -1.25
N LEU A 3 3.69 8.24 -0.48
CA LEU A 3 3.67 8.30 0.99
C LEU A 3 4.98 7.84 1.61
N PHE A 4 5.49 6.71 1.13
CA PHE A 4 6.70 6.06 1.64
C PHE A 4 7.24 5.11 0.57
N SER A 5 8.56 5.03 0.44
CA SER A 5 9.25 4.04 -0.37
C SER A 5 10.46 3.47 0.37
N THR A 6 10.81 2.26 -0.01
CA THR A 6 11.96 1.52 0.49
C THR A 6 12.44 0.57 -0.61
N PRO A 7 13.73 0.21 -0.67
CA PRO A 7 14.21 -0.77 -1.63
C PRO A 7 13.48 -2.11 -1.46
N PHE A 8 13.01 -2.68 -2.58
CA PHE A 8 12.42 -4.02 -2.57
C PHE A 8 13.52 -5.08 -2.59
N ALA A 9 13.90 -5.55 -1.40
CA ALA A 9 15.04 -6.45 -1.23
C ALA A 9 14.61 -7.92 -1.43
N PRO A 10 15.41 -8.74 -2.14
CA PRO A 10 15.09 -10.15 -2.32
C PRO A 10 15.05 -10.88 -0.99
N GLN A 11 14.15 -11.87 -0.87
CA GLN A 11 14.00 -12.73 0.31
C GLN A 11 13.76 -11.97 1.63
N THR A 12 13.22 -10.75 1.56
CA THR A 12 12.88 -9.93 2.72
C THR A 12 11.37 -9.85 2.85
N TRP A 13 10.85 -10.12 4.05
CA TRP A 13 9.45 -9.79 4.34
C TRP A 13 9.34 -8.30 4.59
N HIS A 14 8.48 -7.63 3.83
CA HIS A 14 8.17 -6.21 4.02
C HIS A 14 6.80 -6.12 4.68
N ASN A 15 6.77 -5.66 5.93
CA ASN A 15 5.55 -5.53 6.70
C ASN A 15 5.07 -4.09 6.64
N PHE A 16 3.78 -3.89 6.42
CA PHE A 16 3.17 -2.56 6.37
C PHE A 16 1.90 -2.54 7.22
N ALA A 17 1.64 -1.41 7.85
CA ALA A 17 0.28 -1.04 8.26
C ALA A 17 -0.01 0.37 7.73
N VAL A 18 -1.08 0.50 6.96
CA VAL A 18 -1.60 1.80 6.52
C VAL A 18 -2.74 2.16 7.45
N ILE A 19 -2.54 3.20 8.24
CA ILE A 19 -3.54 3.70 9.18
C ILE A 19 -4.38 4.71 8.42
N VAL A 20 -5.70 4.49 8.39
CA VAL A 20 -6.64 5.34 7.67
C VAL A 20 -7.64 5.94 8.64
N ASP A 21 -7.64 7.27 8.75
CA ASP A 21 -8.73 7.99 9.41
C ASP A 21 -9.74 8.42 8.36
N TRP A 22 -10.90 7.77 8.34
CA TRP A 22 -11.99 8.07 7.41
C TRP A 22 -12.77 9.35 7.77
N THR A 23 -12.67 9.82 9.00
CA THR A 23 -13.36 11.02 9.49
C THR A 23 -12.54 12.25 9.12
N ASP A 24 -11.28 12.28 9.55
CA ASP A 24 -10.38 13.40 9.30
C ASP A 24 -9.72 13.32 7.91
N ARG A 25 -9.92 12.20 7.20
CA ARG A 25 -9.33 11.87 5.89
C ARG A 25 -7.83 12.01 5.94
N THR A 26 -7.19 11.19 6.76
CA THR A 26 -5.74 11.16 6.88
C THR A 26 -5.18 9.76 6.72
N LEU A 27 -3.89 9.69 6.38
CA LEU A 27 -3.11 8.46 6.23
C LEU A 27 -1.84 8.56 7.07
N ALA A 28 -1.41 7.43 7.62
CA ALA A 28 -0.07 7.24 8.14
C ALA A 28 0.41 5.82 7.81
N VAL A 29 1.72 5.63 7.74
CA VAL A 29 2.33 4.34 7.42
C VAL A 29 3.27 3.91 8.53
N LEU A 30 3.06 2.68 8.99
CA LEU A 30 4.04 1.91 9.75
C LEU A 30 4.72 0.91 8.80
N TYR A 31 6.02 0.69 8.99
CA TYR A 31 6.79 -0.26 8.21
C TYR A 31 7.85 -0.97 9.06
N SER A 32 8.16 -2.20 8.68
CA SER A 32 9.30 -2.96 9.17
C SER A 32 9.74 -4.04 8.18
N GLN A 33 10.89 -4.65 8.47
CA GLN A 33 11.40 -5.80 7.72
C GLN A 33 11.47 -7.05 8.60
N ASN A 34 11.16 -8.19 7.99
CA ASN A 34 11.28 -9.52 8.60
C ASN A 34 10.49 -9.61 9.91
N GLY A 35 11.12 -10.09 10.97
CA GLY A 35 10.50 -10.19 12.29
C GLY A 35 10.54 -8.91 13.13
N SER A 36 10.98 -7.77 12.58
CA SER A 36 11.06 -6.53 13.35
C SER A 36 9.67 -5.94 13.60
N HIS A 37 9.48 -5.29 14.75
CA HIS A 37 8.21 -4.61 15.04
C HIS A 37 7.97 -3.47 14.04
N LEU A 38 6.71 -3.25 13.71
CA LEU A 38 6.30 -2.10 12.92
C LEU A 38 6.68 -0.79 13.62
N THR A 39 7.21 0.16 12.83
CA THR A 39 7.60 1.49 13.32
C THR A 39 7.08 2.58 12.40
N LYS A 40 6.86 3.77 12.94
CA LYS A 40 6.37 4.93 12.19
C LYS A 40 7.41 5.36 11.16
N VAL A 41 7.01 5.39 9.89
CA VAL A 41 7.86 5.86 8.77
C VAL A 41 7.32 7.11 8.09
N THR A 42 6.09 7.51 8.38
CA THR A 42 5.51 8.79 7.94
C THR A 42 4.88 9.54 9.11
N GLY A 43 4.73 10.86 8.98
CA GLY A 43 3.73 11.60 9.77
C GLY A 43 2.30 11.28 9.31
N VAL A 44 1.32 11.90 9.97
CA VAL A 44 -0.06 11.94 9.49
C VAL A 44 -0.16 12.90 8.31
N VAL A 45 -0.69 12.44 7.19
CA VAL A 45 -0.83 13.23 5.96
C VAL A 45 -2.27 13.24 5.47
N ALA A 46 -2.67 14.30 4.79
CA ALA A 46 -4.03 14.43 4.27
C ALA A 46 -4.29 13.44 3.11
N ASN A 47 -5.45 12.79 3.15
CA ASN A 47 -6.00 11.95 2.08
C ASN A 47 -6.97 12.76 1.20
N THR A 48 -6.43 13.76 0.49
CA THR A 48 -7.25 14.73 -0.26
C THR A 48 -8.04 14.13 -1.43
N GLY A 49 -7.72 12.90 -1.83
CA GLY A 49 -8.46 12.17 -2.87
C GLY A 49 -9.70 11.44 -2.36
N ALA A 50 -9.84 11.24 -1.04
CA ALA A 50 -11.00 10.56 -0.47
C ALA A 50 -12.21 11.50 -0.39
N ALA A 51 -13.36 11.03 -0.89
CA ALA A 51 -14.64 11.70 -0.70
C ALA A 51 -15.09 11.65 0.78
N GLU A 52 -16.05 12.49 1.15
CA GLU A 52 -16.66 12.40 2.48
C GLU A 52 -17.61 11.22 2.61
N GLY A 53 -17.76 10.72 3.84
CA GLY A 53 -18.74 9.69 4.16
C GLY A 53 -18.42 8.32 3.56
N ALA A 54 -19.46 7.54 3.29
CA ALA A 54 -19.31 6.15 2.82
C ALA A 54 -18.62 6.05 1.45
N ALA A 55 -18.78 7.06 0.58
CA ALA A 55 -18.12 7.11 -0.72
C ALA A 55 -16.58 7.18 -0.62
N GLY A 56 -16.05 7.69 0.49
CA GLY A 56 -14.62 7.75 0.74
C GLY A 56 -13.99 6.47 1.26
N ARG A 57 -14.79 5.45 1.62
CA ARG A 57 -14.30 4.25 2.32
C ARG A 57 -13.75 3.15 1.41
N GLY A 58 -13.98 3.29 0.09
CA GLY A 58 -13.31 2.54 -0.97
C GLY A 58 -13.41 1.00 -0.89
N ASP A 59 -12.71 0.35 -1.81
CA ASP A 59 -12.50 -1.09 -1.85
C ASP A 59 -11.03 -1.41 -1.50
N PHE A 60 -10.80 -2.50 -0.76
CA PHE A 60 -9.46 -2.98 -0.46
C PHE A 60 -9.04 -4.08 -1.44
N HIS A 61 -8.26 -3.69 -2.46
CA HIS A 61 -7.70 -4.62 -3.42
C HIS A 61 -6.38 -5.19 -2.89
N PHE A 62 -6.38 -6.48 -2.54
CA PHE A 62 -5.18 -7.18 -2.11
C PHE A 62 -4.61 -8.05 -3.23
N GLY A 63 -3.51 -7.60 -3.83
CA GLY A 63 -2.82 -8.32 -4.89
C GLY A 63 -1.95 -7.37 -5.71
N VAL A 64 -1.48 -7.84 -6.85
CA VAL A 64 -0.78 -7.02 -7.83
C VAL A 64 -1.63 -6.85 -9.08
N LEU A 65 -1.72 -5.59 -9.52
CA LEU A 65 -2.20 -5.20 -10.83
C LEU A 65 -0.99 -4.66 -11.60
N LYS A 66 -0.59 -5.37 -12.66
CA LYS A 66 0.51 -4.98 -13.54
C LYS A 66 -0.05 -4.45 -14.85
N LEU A 67 0.24 -3.18 -15.14
CA LEU A 67 -0.05 -2.62 -16.45
C LEU A 67 1.04 -3.03 -17.46
N PRO A 68 0.70 -3.21 -18.74
CA PRO A 68 1.67 -3.28 -19.81
C PRO A 68 2.63 -2.08 -19.82
N LEU A 69 3.83 -2.31 -20.35
CA LEU A 69 4.79 -1.26 -20.68
C LEU A 69 4.51 -0.74 -22.09
N VAL A 70 4.90 0.51 -22.35
CA VAL A 70 4.85 1.10 -23.69
C VAL A 70 5.67 0.25 -24.66
N ASP A 71 5.06 -0.14 -25.78
CA ASP A 71 5.77 -0.69 -26.94
C ASP A 71 6.15 0.47 -27.87
N LEU A 72 7.45 0.60 -28.19
CA LEU A 72 7.92 1.65 -29.09
C LEU A 72 7.51 1.41 -30.56
N THR A 73 6.96 0.24 -30.88
CA THR A 73 6.45 -0.11 -32.21
C THR A 73 4.97 0.23 -32.40
N ASP A 74 4.24 0.51 -31.32
CA ASP A 74 2.85 0.97 -31.34
C ASP A 74 2.73 2.41 -31.87
N THR A 75 1.55 2.81 -32.36
CA THR A 75 1.27 4.20 -32.73
C THR A 75 1.24 5.12 -31.50
N PRO A 76 1.39 6.45 -31.65
CA PRO A 76 1.31 7.36 -30.50
C PRO A 76 0.01 7.29 -29.71
N ALA A 77 -1.11 6.94 -30.36
CA ALA A 77 -2.40 6.77 -29.69
C ALA A 77 -2.43 5.49 -28.84
N GLU A 78 -1.87 4.40 -29.35
CA GLU A 78 -1.77 3.11 -28.65
C GLU A 78 -0.76 3.19 -27.49
N GLN A 79 0.38 3.87 -27.67
CA GLN A 79 1.34 4.13 -26.59
C GLN A 79 0.74 4.93 -25.41
N ALA A 80 -0.32 5.71 -25.66
CA ALA A 80 -1.04 6.45 -24.63
C ALA A 80 -2.12 5.60 -23.92
N ASP A 81 -2.38 4.37 -24.39
CA ASP A 81 -3.42 3.46 -23.90
C ASP A 81 -2.84 2.08 -23.52
N VAL A 82 -1.87 2.10 -22.61
CA VAL A 82 -1.17 0.89 -22.13
C VAL A 82 -2.08 -0.11 -21.42
N VAL A 83 -3.33 0.24 -21.09
CA VAL A 83 -4.28 -0.73 -20.52
C VAL A 83 -4.83 -1.69 -21.58
N HIS A 84 -4.80 -1.31 -22.86
CA HIS A 84 -5.26 -2.12 -23.99
C HIS A 84 -4.13 -2.52 -24.96
N PHE A 85 -3.02 -1.77 -25.01
CA PHE A 85 -1.86 -2.00 -25.88
C PHE A 85 -0.56 -2.14 -25.08
N GLY A 86 0.57 -2.38 -25.76
CA GLY A 86 1.89 -2.50 -25.14
C GLY A 86 2.37 -3.95 -24.91
N ILE A 87 3.47 -4.05 -24.16
CA ILE A 87 4.17 -5.32 -23.90
C ILE A 87 4.18 -5.69 -22.42
N GLN A 88 4.25 -6.99 -22.15
CA GLN A 88 4.45 -7.54 -20.81
C GLN A 88 5.80 -8.25 -20.75
N GLU A 89 6.66 -7.82 -19.83
CA GLU A 89 7.95 -8.48 -19.58
C GLU A 89 7.74 -9.76 -18.77
N GLY A 90 8.31 -10.88 -19.24
CA GLY A 90 8.23 -12.18 -18.58
C GLY A 90 6.83 -12.82 -18.63
N ASP A 91 6.78 -14.15 -18.51
CA ASP A 91 5.52 -14.91 -18.46
C ASP A 91 5.15 -15.36 -17.05
N LYS A 92 6.03 -15.15 -16.06
CA LYS A 92 5.88 -15.64 -14.68
C LYS A 92 6.38 -14.62 -13.68
N GLU A 93 5.53 -14.29 -12.72
CA GLU A 93 5.82 -13.46 -11.56
C GLU A 93 5.32 -14.15 -10.30
N GLY A 94 6.08 -14.04 -9.22
CA GLY A 94 5.76 -14.67 -7.94
C GLY A 94 5.82 -13.65 -6.82
N LEU A 95 4.75 -13.56 -6.04
CA LEU A 95 4.66 -12.75 -4.82
C LEU A 95 4.13 -13.63 -3.69
N ILE A 96 4.70 -13.45 -2.51
CA ILE A 96 4.32 -14.20 -1.32
C ILE A 96 3.72 -13.20 -0.33
N TYR A 97 2.54 -13.54 0.16
CA TYR A 97 1.76 -12.72 1.07
C TYR A 97 1.45 -13.50 2.33
N SER A 98 1.46 -12.82 3.47
CA SER A 98 1.02 -13.35 4.75
C SER A 98 0.58 -12.21 5.66
N GLY A 99 -0.14 -12.52 6.74
CA GLY A 99 -0.54 -11.52 7.74
C GLY A 99 -1.43 -10.40 7.19
N VAL A 100 -2.31 -10.72 6.25
CA VAL A 100 -3.18 -9.73 5.59
C VAL A 100 -4.49 -9.64 6.37
N PHE A 101 -4.75 -8.49 6.97
CA PHE A 101 -5.97 -8.23 7.72
C PHE A 101 -6.26 -6.73 7.78
N VAL A 102 -7.47 -6.41 8.22
CA VAL A 102 -7.90 -5.07 8.61
C VAL A 102 -8.34 -5.15 10.07
N GLU A 103 -7.88 -4.21 10.88
CA GLU A 103 -8.25 -4.12 12.30
C GLU A 103 -8.82 -2.74 12.64
N ASP A 104 -9.55 -2.69 13.75
CA ASP A 104 -10.02 -1.45 14.33
C ASP A 104 -8.94 -0.89 15.26
N SER A 105 -8.38 0.27 14.91
CA SER A 105 -7.28 0.86 15.66
C SER A 105 -7.70 1.44 17.02
N ARG A 106 -9.00 1.52 17.33
CA ARG A 106 -9.49 2.07 18.60
C ARG A 106 -9.00 1.29 19.82
N ASP A 107 -8.80 -0.02 19.67
CA ASP A 107 -8.27 -0.90 20.72
C ASP A 107 -6.74 -1.05 20.65
N GLY A 108 -6.10 -0.31 19.74
CA GLY A 108 -4.67 -0.34 19.48
C GLY A 108 -4.34 -0.83 18.07
N ILE A 109 -3.08 -0.65 17.69
CA ILE A 109 -2.54 -1.05 16.38
C ILE A 109 -1.56 -2.19 16.60
N SER A 110 -1.73 -3.29 15.87
CA SER A 110 -0.83 -4.43 15.90
C SER A 110 0.55 -4.05 15.37
N LEU A 111 1.60 -4.35 16.14
CA LEU A 111 3.00 -4.13 15.76
C LEU A 111 3.72 -5.42 15.31
N GLY A 112 3.02 -6.55 15.35
CA GLY A 112 3.59 -7.89 15.18
C GLY A 112 3.88 -8.59 16.52
N HIS A 113 3.99 -9.92 16.48
CA HIS A 113 4.28 -10.78 17.65
C HIS A 113 3.31 -10.65 18.84
N GLY A 114 2.08 -10.18 18.59
CA GLY A 114 1.08 -9.96 19.64
C GLY A 114 1.25 -8.64 20.40
N GLU A 115 2.21 -7.80 20.01
CA GLU A 115 2.38 -6.46 20.58
C GLU A 115 1.41 -5.47 19.93
N VAL A 116 0.90 -4.55 20.74
CA VAL A 116 -0.09 -3.55 20.35
C VAL A 116 0.34 -2.19 20.88
N VAL A 117 0.14 -1.14 20.09
CA VAL A 117 0.43 0.26 20.49
C VAL A 117 -0.82 1.12 20.41
N ALA A 118 -0.96 2.09 21.32
CA ALA A 118 -2.07 3.02 21.24
C ALA A 118 -1.90 3.96 20.02
N PRO A 119 -2.99 4.33 19.31
CA PRO A 119 -2.90 5.18 18.12
C PRO A 119 -2.16 6.50 18.36
N ARG A 120 -2.37 7.12 19.52
CA ARG A 120 -1.70 8.38 19.93
C ARG A 120 -0.17 8.31 20.00
N ASP A 121 0.40 7.11 20.10
CA ASP A 121 1.85 6.93 20.25
C ASP A 121 2.53 6.66 18.88
N VAL A 122 1.74 6.49 17.82
CA VAL A 122 2.22 6.26 16.44
C VAL A 122 1.65 7.21 15.39
N LEU A 123 0.60 7.97 15.71
CA LEU A 123 0.01 9.02 14.86
C LEU A 123 0.56 10.41 15.21
#